data_AF-A0A9N9K3H1-F1
#
_entry.id   AF-A0A9N9K3H1-F1
#
_cell.length_a   1.000
_cell.length_b   1.000
_cell.length_c   1.000
_cell.angle_alpha   90.00
_cell.angle_beta   90.00
_cell.angle_gamma   90.00
#
_symmetry.space_group_name_H-M   'P 1'
#
loop_
_entity.id
_entity.type
_entity.pdbx_description
1 polymer ?
#
loop_
_entity_poly.entity_id
_entity_poly.type
_entity_poly.pdbx_seq_one_letter_code
_entity_poly.pdbx_strand_id
1 'polypeptide(L)'
;MTTSPSDVATNPERHHPHTLSAVDFHSASSGVAAKTMRTELNRLANAIQDMKARRNFQNEMDHFYSLFVRYLSEKAKGTKLDWDKVNEPSPEQIIPYKDLPVSESPEHLNKLAVLKLNGGLGTTMGCVGPKSAIEVRDGMTFLDLSVRQIEYLNSKYDVNVPFILMNSFNTDDDTMRIIQKYGSHKIDILTFNQSRYPRINKESLLPMPRSPVGDISQ
;
A
#
# COMPACT_ATOMS: atom_id res chain seq x y z
N MET A 1 -26.29 23.17 63.93
CA MET A 1 -25.13 22.35 63.52
C MET A 1 -25.59 21.42 62.43
N THR A 2 -25.08 21.64 61.21
CA THR A 2 -24.70 20.67 60.16
C THR A 2 -24.72 21.41 58.81
N THR A 3 -23.55 21.84 58.39
CA THR A 3 -23.24 22.43 57.08
C THR A 3 -22.60 21.38 56.16
N SER A 4 -22.74 21.64 54.85
CA SER A 4 -21.96 21.15 53.68
C SER A 4 -22.56 19.97 52.88
N PRO A 5 -22.21 19.77 51.57
CA PRO A 5 -21.39 20.58 50.64
C PRO A 5 -22.09 20.88 49.27
N SER A 6 -22.08 22.10 48.72
CA SER A 6 -21.10 22.73 47.80
C SER A 6 -20.82 21.99 46.48
N ASP A 7 -21.31 22.57 45.39
CA ASP A 7 -21.13 22.23 43.97
C ASP A 7 -19.66 22.04 43.56
N VAL A 8 -19.39 20.94 42.85
CA VAL A 8 -18.11 20.69 42.16
C VAL A 8 -18.29 21.00 40.68
N ALA A 9 -17.82 22.18 40.27
CA ALA A 9 -17.66 22.54 38.87
C ALA A 9 -16.53 21.70 38.24
N THR A 10 -16.84 20.98 37.16
CA THR A 10 -15.88 20.26 36.34
C THR A 10 -15.03 21.24 35.53
N ASN A 11 -13.72 21.16 35.73
CA ASN A 11 -12.71 21.98 35.05
C ASN A 11 -12.52 21.47 33.61
N PRO A 12 -12.67 22.28 32.55
CA PRO A 12 -12.36 21.83 31.19
C PRO A 12 -10.84 21.70 31.03
N GLU A 13 -10.41 20.61 30.39
CA GLU A 13 -9.00 20.33 30.10
C GLU A 13 -8.34 21.53 29.40
N ARG A 14 -7.27 22.05 30.01
CA ARG A 14 -6.44 23.11 29.44
C ARG A 14 -5.65 22.54 28.27
N HIS A 15 -6.17 22.74 27.06
CA HIS A 15 -5.41 22.52 25.85
C HIS A 15 -4.35 23.63 25.74
N HIS A 16 -3.10 23.33 26.11
CA HIS A 16 -1.98 24.24 25.87
C HIS A 16 -1.71 24.28 24.36
N PRO A 17 -1.87 25.43 23.67
CA PRO A 17 -1.38 25.56 22.31
C PRO A 17 0.15 25.47 22.36
N HIS A 18 0.74 24.63 21.50
CA HIS A 18 2.18 24.56 21.36
C HIS A 18 2.73 25.99 21.14
N THR A 19 3.65 26.43 22.00
CA THR A 19 4.31 27.73 21.87
C THR A 19 5.05 27.79 20.52
N LEU A 20 5.10 28.97 19.88
CA LEU A 20 5.80 29.19 18.61
C LEU A 20 7.21 28.55 18.61
N SER A 21 7.93 28.68 19.72
CA SER A 21 9.25 28.09 19.94
C SER A 21 9.28 26.55 19.91
N ALA A 22 8.24 25.88 20.37
CA ALA A 22 8.13 24.43 20.28
C ALA A 22 7.87 23.98 18.84
N VAL A 23 7.05 24.71 18.08
CA VAL A 23 6.78 24.43 16.67
C VAL A 23 8.05 24.64 15.82
N ASP A 24 8.81 25.71 16.09
CA ASP A 24 10.09 26.01 15.43
C ASP A 24 11.17 24.96 15.75
N PHE A 25 11.19 24.43 16.97
CA PHE A 25 12.10 23.35 17.34
C PHE A 25 11.76 22.03 16.64
N HIS A 26 10.48 21.66 16.56
CA HIS A 26 10.03 20.45 15.88
C HIS A 26 10.23 20.54 14.36
N SER A 27 10.06 21.73 13.77
CA SER A 27 10.31 21.95 12.34
C SER A 27 11.80 21.87 12.01
N ALA A 28 12.68 22.45 12.84
CA ALA A 28 14.13 22.34 12.69
C ALA A 28 14.60 20.88 12.85
N SER A 29 14.10 20.16 13.85
CA SER A 29 14.39 18.72 14.06
C SER A 29 13.94 17.85 12.88
N SER A 30 12.76 18.14 12.33
CA SER A 30 12.23 17.44 11.14
C SER A 30 13.09 17.68 9.90
N GLY A 31 13.59 18.91 9.71
CA GLY A 31 14.50 19.25 8.61
C GLY A 31 15.83 18.49 8.67
N VAL A 32 16.40 18.35 9.87
CA VAL A 32 17.61 17.54 10.09
C VAL A 32 17.36 16.07 9.78
N ALA A 33 16.26 15.50 10.31
CA ALA A 33 15.91 14.10 10.05
C ALA A 33 15.71 13.80 8.54
N ALA A 34 15.04 14.69 7.82
CA ALA A 34 14.88 14.58 6.37
C ALA A 34 16.23 14.61 5.64
N LYS A 35 17.12 15.56 5.97
CA LYS A 35 18.44 15.65 5.35
C LYS A 35 19.29 14.40 5.60
N THR A 36 19.26 13.87 6.83
CA THR A 36 19.98 12.64 7.18
C THR A 36 19.42 11.44 6.42
N MET A 37 18.09 11.29 6.36
CA MET A 37 17.44 10.25 5.55
C MET A 37 17.86 10.33 4.08
N ARG A 38 17.83 11.52 3.47
CA ARG A 38 18.27 11.72 2.07
C ARG A 38 19.70 11.25 1.84
N THR A 39 20.58 11.55 2.79
CA THR A 39 22.00 11.16 2.73
C THR A 39 22.15 9.64 2.76
N GLU A 40 21.44 8.95 3.65
CA GLU A 40 21.47 7.49 3.74
C GLU A 40 20.86 6.81 2.51
N LEU A 41 19.74 7.31 1.98
CA LEU A 41 19.14 6.77 0.76
C LEU A 41 20.08 6.92 -0.45
N ASN A 42 20.77 8.06 -0.57
CA ASN A 42 21.79 8.27 -1.61
C ASN A 42 22.98 7.31 -1.42
N ARG A 43 23.40 7.06 -0.17
CA ARG A 43 24.44 6.08 0.14
C ARG A 43 24.05 4.68 -0.33
N LEU A 44 22.81 4.26 -0.07
CA LEU A 44 22.27 2.98 -0.55
C LEU A 44 22.25 2.93 -2.09
N ALA A 45 21.71 3.95 -2.74
CA ALA A 45 21.67 4.00 -4.20
C ALA A 45 23.07 3.88 -4.84
N ASN A 46 24.07 4.58 -4.27
CA ASN A 46 25.45 4.55 -4.78
C ASN A 46 26.15 3.20 -4.59
N ALA A 47 25.66 2.34 -3.67
CA ALA A 47 26.20 0.99 -3.49
C ALA A 47 25.80 0.01 -4.61
N ILE A 48 24.78 0.32 -5.41
CA ILE A 48 24.36 -0.50 -6.54
C ILE A 48 25.29 -0.24 -7.72
N GLN A 49 25.98 -1.27 -8.24
CA GLN A 49 26.92 -1.11 -9.36
C GLN A 49 26.22 -0.97 -10.71
N ASP A 50 25.18 -1.75 -10.96
CA ASP A 50 24.44 -1.70 -12.24
C ASP A 50 23.68 -0.38 -12.40
N MET A 51 23.90 0.30 -13.53
CA MET A 51 23.35 1.62 -13.79
C MET A 51 21.83 1.62 -13.91
N LYS A 52 21.25 0.58 -14.53
CA LYS A 52 19.80 0.47 -14.73
C LYS A 52 19.10 0.19 -13.40
N ALA A 53 19.60 -0.77 -12.63
CA ALA A 53 19.11 -1.09 -11.29
C ALA A 53 19.27 0.11 -10.34
N ARG A 54 20.41 0.82 -10.40
CA ARG A 54 20.62 2.05 -9.62
C ARG A 54 19.56 3.10 -9.93
N ARG A 55 19.26 3.35 -11.21
CA ARG A 55 18.22 4.32 -11.61
C ARG A 55 16.84 3.92 -11.11
N ASN A 56 16.46 2.65 -11.24
CA ASN A 56 15.17 2.15 -10.75
C ASN A 56 15.07 2.30 -9.23
N PHE A 57 16.12 1.91 -8.50
CA PHE A 57 16.19 2.06 -7.05
C PHE A 57 16.13 3.53 -6.62
N GLN A 58 16.84 4.43 -7.31
CA GLN A 58 16.77 5.87 -7.04
C GLN A 58 15.34 6.41 -7.17
N ASN A 59 14.62 6.03 -8.21
CA ASN A 59 13.21 6.41 -8.38
C ASN A 59 12.35 5.93 -7.20
N GLU A 60 12.53 4.68 -6.75
CA GLU A 60 11.83 4.18 -5.56
C GLU A 60 12.21 4.97 -4.29
N MET A 61 13.49 5.27 -4.09
CA MET A 61 13.96 6.02 -2.92
C MET A 61 13.50 7.48 -2.93
N ASP A 62 13.35 8.11 -4.10
CA ASP A 62 12.80 9.46 -4.22
C ASP A 62 11.31 9.49 -3.84
N HIS A 63 10.53 8.50 -4.28
CA HIS A 63 9.13 8.37 -3.86
C HIS A 63 9.01 8.09 -2.36
N PHE A 64 9.84 7.19 -1.82
CA PHE A 64 9.91 6.93 -0.38
C PHE A 64 10.27 8.19 0.41
N TYR A 65 11.26 8.97 -0.05
CA TYR A 65 11.66 10.21 0.58
C TYR A 65 10.53 11.24 0.61
N SER A 66 9.76 11.36 -0.48
CA SER A 66 8.57 12.21 -0.52
C SER A 66 7.54 11.81 0.54
N LEU A 67 7.27 10.49 0.68
CA LEU A 67 6.39 9.97 1.72
C LEU A 67 6.92 10.23 3.12
N PHE A 68 8.23 10.10 3.33
CA PHE A 68 8.87 10.34 4.63
C PHE A 68 8.81 11.81 5.04
N VAL A 69 9.08 12.75 4.12
CA VAL A 69 8.95 14.19 4.37
C VAL A 69 7.50 14.54 4.69
N ARG A 70 6.53 13.99 3.94
CA ARG A 70 5.11 14.16 4.26
C ARG A 70 4.77 13.62 5.64
N TYR A 71 5.25 12.43 5.99
CA TYR A 71 5.06 11.85 7.33
C TYR A 71 5.57 12.77 8.44
N LEU A 72 6.79 13.32 8.32
CA LEU A 72 7.34 14.24 9.31
C LEU A 72 6.50 15.53 9.42
N SER A 73 6.10 16.10 8.28
CA SER A 73 5.26 17.30 8.25
C SER A 73 3.90 17.06 8.91
N GLU A 74 3.20 15.99 8.56
CA GLU A 74 1.87 15.69 9.10
C GLU A 74 1.94 15.31 10.59
N LYS A 75 3.00 14.61 11.01
CA LYS A 75 3.26 14.31 12.42
C LYS A 75 3.51 15.58 13.24
N ALA A 76 4.27 16.54 12.71
CA ALA A 76 4.54 17.80 13.39
C ALA A 76 3.29 18.70 13.48
N LYS A 77 2.46 18.72 12.43
CA LYS A 77 1.17 19.42 12.44
C LYS A 77 0.15 18.76 13.38
N GLY A 78 0.27 17.44 13.58
CA GLY A 78 -0.70 16.67 14.35
C GLY A 78 -2.09 16.69 13.73
N THR A 79 -2.19 16.87 12.41
CA THR A 79 -3.46 17.04 11.70
C THR A 79 -4.33 15.81 11.90
N LYS A 80 -5.41 15.99 12.67
CA LYS A 80 -6.48 15.01 12.81
C LYS A 80 -7.60 15.36 11.86
N LEU A 81 -8.40 14.35 11.51
CA LEU A 81 -9.66 14.57 10.83
C LEU A 81 -10.53 15.49 11.70
N ASP A 82 -10.96 16.60 11.11
CA ASP A 82 -11.91 17.52 11.73
C ASP A 82 -13.31 16.91 11.63
N TRP A 83 -13.81 16.37 12.75
CA TRP A 83 -15.06 15.61 12.77
C TRP A 83 -16.27 16.46 12.37
N ASP A 84 -16.25 17.76 12.68
CA ASP A 84 -17.35 18.68 12.37
C ASP A 84 -17.50 18.93 10.85
N LYS A 85 -16.47 18.59 10.06
CA LYS A 85 -16.49 18.66 8.60
C LYS A 85 -16.92 17.34 7.94
N VAL A 86 -17.05 16.26 8.71
CA VAL A 86 -17.50 14.97 8.20
C VAL A 86 -19.01 15.03 8.04
N ASN A 87 -19.48 14.82 6.82
CA ASN A 87 -20.90 14.82 6.48
C ASN A 87 -21.26 13.50 5.80
N GLU A 88 -22.53 13.13 5.88
CA GLU A 88 -23.04 11.98 5.14
C GLU A 88 -22.87 12.22 3.63
N PRO A 89 -22.44 11.19 2.88
CA PRO A 89 -22.32 11.30 1.44
C PRO A 89 -23.69 11.55 0.82
N SER A 90 -23.76 12.39 -0.21
CA SER A 90 -25.01 12.66 -0.90
C SER A 90 -25.47 11.42 -1.69
N PRO A 91 -26.79 11.24 -1.93
CA PRO A 91 -27.31 10.09 -2.67
C PRO A 91 -26.68 9.89 -4.06
N GLU A 92 -26.18 10.96 -4.67
CA GLU A 92 -25.51 10.94 -5.98
C GLU A 92 -24.07 10.41 -5.91
N GLN A 93 -23.43 10.43 -4.73
CA GLN A 93 -22.07 9.95 -4.53
C GLN A 93 -22.00 8.43 -4.35
N ILE A 94 -23.07 7.81 -3.85
CA ILE A 94 -23.17 6.36 -3.61
C ILE A 94 -24.43 5.84 -4.27
N ILE A 95 -24.28 5.36 -5.50
CA ILE A 95 -25.38 4.81 -6.29
C ILE A 95 -25.62 3.35 -5.89
N PRO A 96 -26.83 2.95 -5.48
CA PRO A 96 -27.15 1.55 -5.20
C PRO A 96 -27.00 0.67 -6.44
N TYR A 97 -26.46 -0.54 -6.26
CA TYR A 97 -26.20 -1.47 -7.38
C TYR A 97 -27.44 -1.76 -8.24
N LYS A 98 -28.61 -1.88 -7.60
CA LYS A 98 -29.90 -2.15 -8.28
C LYS A 98 -30.33 -1.04 -9.25
N ASP A 99 -29.80 0.18 -9.07
CA ASP A 99 -30.17 1.35 -9.85
C ASP A 99 -29.18 1.58 -11.00
N LEU A 100 -28.12 0.75 -11.11
CA LEU A 100 -27.16 0.81 -12.21
C LEU A 100 -27.81 0.28 -13.50
N PRO A 101 -27.60 0.97 -14.64
CA PRO A 101 -28.11 0.49 -15.92
C PRO A 101 -27.42 -0.82 -16.31
N VAL A 102 -28.22 -1.81 -16.70
CA VAL A 102 -27.69 -3.07 -17.24
C VAL A 102 -27.21 -2.84 -18.65
N SER A 103 -25.93 -3.13 -18.91
CA SER A 103 -25.35 -3.14 -20.25
C SER A 103 -24.78 -4.51 -20.54
N GLU A 104 -25.23 -5.11 -21.65
CA GLU A 104 -24.73 -6.41 -22.13
C GLU A 104 -23.74 -6.25 -23.28
N SER A 105 -23.31 -5.02 -23.60
CA SER A 105 -22.41 -4.78 -24.73
C SER A 105 -21.01 -5.36 -24.46
N PRO A 106 -20.55 -6.34 -25.26
CA PRO A 106 -19.20 -6.91 -25.13
C PRO A 106 -18.10 -5.88 -25.41
N GLU A 107 -18.42 -4.77 -26.09
CA GLU A 107 -17.46 -3.72 -26.47
C GLU A 107 -16.78 -3.07 -25.26
N HIS A 108 -17.46 -3.02 -24.11
CA HIS A 108 -16.89 -2.49 -22.87
C HIS A 108 -15.77 -3.38 -22.33
N LEU A 109 -15.83 -4.69 -22.58
CA LEU A 109 -14.81 -5.64 -22.13
C LEU A 109 -13.47 -5.40 -22.84
N ASN A 110 -13.48 -4.92 -24.09
CA ASN A 110 -12.26 -4.56 -24.81
C ASN A 110 -11.55 -3.32 -24.22
N LYS A 111 -12.22 -2.57 -23.34
CA LYS A 111 -11.65 -1.43 -22.60
C LYS A 111 -11.30 -1.78 -21.14
N LEU A 112 -11.64 -2.99 -20.70
CA LEU A 112 -11.47 -3.44 -19.32
C LEU A 112 -10.11 -4.13 -19.15
N ALA A 113 -9.47 -3.87 -18.01
CA ALA A 113 -8.36 -4.67 -17.51
C ALA A 113 -8.68 -5.13 -16.08
N VAL A 114 -8.32 -6.36 -15.72
CA VAL A 114 -8.57 -6.91 -14.38
C VAL A 114 -7.27 -7.02 -13.62
N LEU A 115 -7.12 -6.22 -12.57
CA LEU A 115 -5.95 -6.26 -11.69
C LEU A 115 -6.27 -6.94 -10.35
N LYS A 116 -5.40 -7.84 -9.91
CA LYS A 116 -5.43 -8.43 -8.56
C LYS A 116 -4.18 -8.06 -7.77
N LEU A 117 -4.39 -7.65 -6.52
CA LEU A 117 -3.31 -7.37 -5.58
C LEU A 117 -2.79 -8.71 -5.01
N ASN A 118 -1.57 -9.08 -5.42
CA ASN A 118 -0.95 -10.38 -5.14
C ASN A 118 0.35 -10.25 -4.31
N GLY A 119 0.50 -9.16 -3.56
CA GLY A 119 1.64 -8.95 -2.65
C GLY A 119 1.51 -9.66 -1.30
N GLY A 120 0.35 -10.25 -0.99
CA GLY A 120 0.07 -10.85 0.30
C GLY A 120 0.64 -12.26 0.46
N LEU A 121 1.27 -12.50 1.61
CA LEU A 121 1.73 -13.84 2.01
C LEU A 121 0.67 -14.62 2.78
N GLY A 122 0.73 -15.94 2.70
CA GLY A 122 -0.12 -16.87 3.43
C GLY A 122 0.27 -17.10 4.90
N THR A 123 1.17 -16.30 5.46
CA THR A 123 1.79 -16.56 6.78
C THR A 123 0.80 -16.58 7.93
N THR A 124 -0.25 -15.75 7.89
CA THR A 124 -1.32 -15.76 8.91
C THR A 124 -2.17 -17.04 8.87
N MET A 125 -2.10 -17.79 7.77
CA MET A 125 -2.74 -19.09 7.59
C MET A 125 -1.77 -20.26 7.79
N GLY A 126 -0.53 -20.01 8.22
CA GLY A 126 0.49 -21.03 8.41
C GLY A 126 1.14 -21.55 7.11
N CYS A 127 0.87 -20.91 5.97
CA CYS A 127 1.43 -21.30 4.68
C CYS A 127 2.65 -20.45 4.31
N VAL A 128 3.62 -21.08 3.65
CA VAL A 128 4.77 -20.40 3.03
C VAL A 128 4.41 -20.07 1.58
N GLY A 129 4.65 -18.83 1.16
CA GLY A 129 4.42 -18.36 -0.20
C GLY A 129 3.20 -17.42 -0.37
N PRO A 130 2.86 -17.08 -1.63
CA PRO A 130 1.75 -16.17 -1.95
C PRO A 130 0.42 -16.72 -1.46
N LYS A 131 -0.41 -15.86 -0.88
CA LYS A 131 -1.77 -16.25 -0.43
C LYS A 131 -2.63 -16.77 -1.59
N SER A 132 -2.37 -16.28 -2.80
CA SER A 132 -3.08 -16.70 -4.02
C SER A 132 -2.84 -18.15 -4.41
N ALA A 133 -1.75 -18.76 -3.93
CA ALA A 133 -1.37 -20.15 -4.18
C ALA A 133 -2.03 -21.16 -3.21
N ILE A 134 -2.79 -20.68 -2.23
CA ILE A 134 -3.47 -21.54 -1.26
C ILE A 134 -4.69 -22.18 -1.92
N GLU A 135 -4.83 -23.50 -1.76
CA GLU A 135 -6.01 -24.25 -2.19
C GLU A 135 -7.25 -23.82 -1.39
N VAL A 136 -8.33 -23.52 -2.10
CA VAL A 136 -9.59 -23.03 -1.54
C VAL A 136 -10.67 -24.10 -1.62
N ARG A 137 -10.80 -24.74 -2.79
CA ARG A 137 -11.88 -25.70 -3.06
C ARG A 137 -11.52 -26.61 -4.22
N ASP A 138 -11.82 -27.91 -4.08
CA ASP A 138 -11.73 -28.91 -5.14
C ASP A 138 -10.34 -28.91 -5.86
N GLY A 139 -9.23 -28.80 -5.12
CA GLY A 139 -7.89 -28.72 -5.70
C GLY A 139 -7.51 -27.37 -6.32
N MET A 140 -8.41 -26.37 -6.30
CA MET A 140 -8.19 -25.07 -6.94
C MET A 140 -7.70 -24.02 -5.95
N THR A 141 -6.67 -23.29 -6.35
CA THR A 141 -6.19 -22.11 -5.62
C THR A 141 -7.03 -20.87 -5.91
N PHE A 142 -6.86 -19.78 -5.14
CA PHE A 142 -7.47 -18.49 -5.45
C PHE A 142 -7.09 -17.99 -6.85
N LEU A 143 -5.83 -18.23 -7.25
CA LEU A 143 -5.36 -17.85 -8.58
C LEU A 143 -6.06 -18.68 -9.67
N ASP A 144 -6.25 -19.98 -9.46
CA ASP A 144 -6.97 -20.86 -10.41
C ASP A 144 -8.40 -20.37 -10.64
N LEU A 145 -9.10 -20.03 -9.55
CA LEU A 145 -10.47 -19.52 -9.63
C LEU A 145 -10.54 -18.19 -10.40
N SER A 146 -9.56 -17.29 -10.17
CA SER A 146 -9.51 -16.01 -10.87
C SER A 146 -9.21 -16.18 -12.36
N VAL A 147 -8.25 -17.05 -12.71
CA VAL A 147 -7.93 -17.35 -14.12
C VAL A 147 -9.13 -17.96 -14.82
N ARG A 148 -9.82 -18.93 -14.20
CA ARG A 148 -11.03 -19.55 -14.77
C ARG A 148 -12.16 -18.54 -15.01
N GLN A 149 -12.34 -17.56 -14.13
CA GLN A 149 -13.36 -16.52 -14.31
C GLN A 149 -13.08 -15.66 -15.56
N ILE A 150 -11.82 -15.26 -15.75
CA ILE A 150 -11.43 -14.43 -16.91
C ILE A 150 -11.39 -15.25 -18.20
N GLU A 151 -10.93 -16.50 -18.14
CA GLU A 151 -10.97 -17.41 -19.28
C GLU A 151 -12.40 -17.67 -19.75
N TYR A 152 -13.33 -17.88 -18.83
CA TYR A 152 -14.76 -18.02 -19.13
C TYR A 152 -15.31 -16.75 -19.77
N LEU A 153 -14.96 -15.57 -19.24
CA LEU A 153 -15.36 -14.28 -19.79
C LEU A 153 -14.86 -14.09 -21.23
N ASN A 154 -13.57 -14.35 -21.46
CA ASN A 154 -12.93 -14.25 -22.78
C ASN A 154 -13.53 -15.23 -23.79
N SER A 155 -13.85 -16.45 -23.36
CA SER A 155 -14.44 -17.47 -24.22
C SER A 155 -15.91 -17.18 -24.54
N LYS A 156 -16.68 -16.69 -23.57
CA LYS A 156 -18.12 -16.43 -23.72
C LYS A 156 -18.41 -15.25 -24.65
N TYR A 157 -17.61 -14.19 -24.56
CA TYR A 157 -17.83 -12.95 -25.31
C TYR A 157 -16.85 -12.76 -26.48
N ASP A 158 -15.98 -13.73 -26.73
CA ASP A 158 -14.89 -13.70 -27.71
C ASP A 158 -14.05 -12.41 -27.64
N VAL A 159 -13.60 -12.10 -26.42
CA VAL A 159 -12.74 -10.95 -26.10
C VAL A 159 -11.42 -11.40 -25.49
N ASN A 160 -10.47 -10.48 -25.35
CA ASN A 160 -9.20 -10.73 -24.65
C ASN A 160 -9.00 -9.70 -23.53
N VAL A 161 -9.61 -9.94 -22.37
CA VAL A 161 -9.43 -9.12 -21.19
C VAL A 161 -8.09 -9.48 -20.52
N PRO A 162 -7.15 -8.53 -20.37
CA PRO A 162 -5.87 -8.79 -19.71
C PRO A 162 -6.05 -8.98 -18.20
N PHE A 163 -5.35 -9.99 -17.67
CA PHE A 163 -5.35 -10.31 -16.25
C PHE A 163 -4.00 -9.93 -15.63
N ILE A 164 -4.01 -8.92 -14.78
CA ILE A 164 -2.82 -8.28 -14.23
C ILE A 164 -2.64 -8.69 -12.77
N LEU A 165 -1.46 -9.23 -12.42
CA LEU A 165 -1.08 -9.53 -11.05
C LEU A 165 -0.04 -8.51 -10.57
N MET A 166 -0.41 -7.74 -9.54
CA MET A 166 0.52 -6.88 -8.82
C MET A 166 1.18 -7.66 -7.70
N ASN A 167 2.40 -8.13 -7.93
CA ASN A 167 3.17 -8.92 -6.98
C ASN A 167 3.91 -8.04 -5.96
N SER A 168 4.60 -8.68 -5.03
CA SER A 168 5.62 -8.08 -4.19
C SER A 168 6.94 -8.81 -4.38
N PHE A 169 8.04 -8.23 -3.93
CA PHE A 169 9.34 -8.90 -3.88
C PHE A 169 9.34 -10.21 -3.05
N ASN A 170 8.31 -10.47 -2.23
CA ASN A 170 8.15 -11.73 -1.51
C ASN A 170 7.32 -12.78 -2.26
N THR A 171 6.59 -12.38 -3.30
CA THR A 171 5.62 -13.24 -4.00
C THR A 171 5.89 -13.41 -5.48
N ASP A 172 6.77 -12.58 -6.06
CA ASP A 172 7.01 -12.51 -7.50
C ASP A 172 7.57 -13.82 -8.06
N ASP A 173 8.67 -14.34 -7.50
CA ASP A 173 9.32 -15.57 -7.97
C ASP A 173 8.39 -16.79 -7.92
N ASP A 174 7.64 -16.93 -6.83
CA ASP A 174 6.68 -18.02 -6.65
C ASP A 174 5.50 -17.88 -7.62
N THR A 175 4.99 -16.66 -7.79
CA THR A 175 3.91 -16.38 -8.75
C THR A 175 4.35 -16.68 -10.18
N MET A 176 5.57 -16.29 -10.56
CA MET A 176 6.12 -16.56 -11.89
C MET A 176 6.24 -18.05 -12.20
N ARG A 177 6.52 -18.89 -11.19
CA ARG A 177 6.50 -20.35 -11.36
C ARG A 177 5.07 -20.89 -11.52
N ILE A 178 4.14 -20.39 -10.71
CA ILE A 178 2.75 -20.86 -10.72
C ILE A 178 2.07 -20.50 -12.05
N ILE A 179 2.27 -19.30 -12.59
CA ILE A 179 1.58 -18.87 -13.81
C ILE A 179 1.97 -19.67 -15.05
N GLN A 180 3.12 -20.36 -15.06
CA GLN A 180 3.54 -21.21 -16.17
C GLN A 180 2.52 -22.30 -16.48
N LYS A 181 1.76 -22.76 -15.47
CA LYS A 181 0.70 -23.75 -15.65
C LYS A 181 -0.45 -23.27 -16.55
N TYR A 182 -0.60 -21.95 -16.72
CA TYR A 182 -1.65 -21.36 -17.55
C TYR A 182 -1.19 -20.99 -18.97
N GLY A 183 0.04 -21.33 -19.37
CA GLY A 183 0.60 -20.91 -20.66
C GLY A 183 -0.19 -21.38 -21.90
N SER A 184 -1.03 -22.41 -21.77
CA SER A 184 -1.91 -22.92 -22.82
C SER A 184 -3.34 -22.39 -22.77
N HIS A 185 -3.70 -21.57 -21.77
CA HIS A 185 -5.05 -21.04 -21.60
C HIS A 185 -5.28 -19.79 -22.47
N LYS A 186 -6.53 -19.52 -22.86
CA LYS A 186 -6.91 -18.32 -23.66
C LYS A 186 -7.00 -17.06 -22.77
N ILE A 187 -5.89 -16.71 -22.14
CA ILE A 187 -5.79 -15.57 -21.22
C ILE A 187 -4.40 -14.92 -21.29
N ASP A 188 -4.38 -13.59 -21.38
CA ASP A 188 -3.15 -12.81 -21.25
C ASP A 188 -2.89 -12.45 -19.79
N ILE A 189 -1.88 -13.07 -19.18
CA ILE A 189 -1.49 -12.83 -17.78
C ILE A 189 -0.26 -11.95 -17.74
N LEU A 190 -0.44 -10.73 -17.24
CA LEU A 190 0.63 -9.75 -17.05
C LEU A 190 1.01 -9.68 -15.57
N THR A 191 2.30 -9.65 -15.27
CA THR A 191 2.80 -9.46 -13.90
C THR A 191 3.66 -8.22 -13.80
N PHE A 192 3.56 -7.54 -12.66
CA PHE A 192 4.53 -6.52 -12.29
C PHE A 192 4.74 -6.51 -10.79
N ASN A 193 5.91 -6.06 -10.37
CA ASN A 193 6.29 -5.98 -8.98
C ASN A 193 6.04 -4.56 -8.44
N GLN A 194 5.49 -4.46 -7.24
CA GLN A 194 5.34 -3.17 -6.56
C GLN A 194 6.68 -2.67 -6.01
N SER A 195 6.75 -1.37 -5.68
CA SER A 195 7.94 -0.75 -5.08
C SER A 195 8.35 -1.43 -3.76
N ARG A 196 9.65 -1.41 -3.46
CA ARG A 196 10.21 -1.96 -2.21
C ARG A 196 10.87 -0.86 -1.38
N TYR A 197 10.24 -0.49 -0.28
CA TYR A 197 10.75 0.57 0.60
C TYR A 197 11.49 0.04 1.83
N PRO A 198 12.54 0.75 2.29
CA PRO A 198 13.24 0.38 3.50
C PRO A 198 12.36 0.60 4.73
N ARG A 199 12.43 -0.32 5.68
CA ARG A 199 11.87 -0.10 7.02
C ARG A 199 12.66 1.00 7.73
N ILE A 200 11.97 1.73 8.62
CA ILE A 200 12.56 2.82 9.40
C ILE A 200 12.66 2.36 10.85
N ASN A 201 13.81 2.56 11.47
CA ASN A 201 13.96 2.34 12.90
C ASN A 201 13.20 3.44 13.68
N LYS A 202 12.36 3.03 14.64
CA LYS A 202 11.44 3.92 15.35
C LYS A 202 12.14 5.05 16.12
N GLU A 203 13.32 4.77 16.69
CA GLU A 203 14.03 5.69 17.57
C GLU A 203 14.95 6.62 16.78
N SER A 204 15.76 6.06 15.88
CA SER A 204 16.72 6.83 15.09
C SER A 204 16.10 7.53 13.87
N LEU A 205 14.92 7.08 13.42
CA LEU A 205 14.28 7.52 12.17
C LEU A 205 15.16 7.31 10.92
N LEU A 206 16.09 6.36 10.99
CA LEU A 206 16.98 5.99 9.88
C LEU A 206 16.49 4.71 9.19
N PRO A 207 16.85 4.50 7.91
CA PRO A 207 16.56 3.24 7.24
C PRO A 207 17.29 2.11 7.96
N MET A 208 16.56 1.04 8.30
CA MET A 208 17.13 -0.17 8.89
C MET A 208 18.15 -0.87 7.97
N PRO A 209 17.86 -1.11 6.67
CA PRO A 209 18.79 -1.86 5.84
C PRO A 209 20.09 -1.09 5.59
N ARG A 210 21.22 -1.78 5.78
CA ARG A 210 22.56 -1.23 5.51
C ARG A 210 23.01 -1.39 4.05
N SER A 211 22.33 -2.26 3.31
CA SER A 211 22.59 -2.65 1.92
C SER A 211 21.31 -2.55 1.07
N PRO A 212 21.40 -2.22 -0.23
CA PRO A 212 20.24 -2.13 -1.13
C PRO A 212 19.45 -3.43 -1.28
N VAL A 213 20.12 -4.57 -1.12
CA VAL A 213 19.53 -5.92 -1.20
C VAL A 213 19.35 -6.57 0.17
N GLY A 214 19.60 -5.83 1.26
CA GLY A 214 19.50 -6.35 2.63
C GLY A 214 18.13 -6.95 2.93
N ASP A 215 18.12 -8.03 3.72
CA ASP A 215 16.91 -8.71 4.15
C ASP A 215 16.04 -7.80 5.05
N ILE A 216 14.74 -8.06 5.07
CA ILE A 216 13.71 -7.35 5.82
C ILE A 216 13.96 -7.38 7.34
N SER A 217 14.77 -8.34 7.79
CA SER A 217 15.09 -8.65 9.19
C SER A 217 16.26 -7.85 9.77
N GLN A 218 17.03 -7.11 8.94
CA GLN A 218 18.20 -6.33 9.38
C GLN A 218 17.96 -4.83 9.47
#